data_AF-A0A7V3UYF3-F1
#
_entry.id   AF-A0A7V3UYF3-F1
#
_cell.length_a   1.000
_cell.length_b   1.000
_cell.length_c   1.000
_cell.angle_alpha   90.00
_cell.angle_beta   90.00
_cell.angle_gamma   90.00
#
_symmetry.space_group_name_H-M   'P 1'
#
loop_
_entity.id
_entity.type
_entity.pdbx_description
1 polymer ?
#
loop_
_entity_poly.entity_id
_entity_poly.type
_entity_poly.pdbx_seq_one_letter_code
_entity_poly.pdbx_strand_id
1 'polypeptide(L)'
;MPSIAVSERNRNEALVVSAKRTLRERWREVAEELFNLRLPNVYLLTADENVSPGHVDAICGRYNIYLVVWEHLKEARFRDRPLVLSYGAWARERLARLRP
;
A
#
# COMPACT_ATOMS: atom_id res chain seq x y z
N MET A 1 7.36 7.96 -12.49
CA MET A 1 7.78 6.67 -11.90
C MET A 1 9.18 6.38 -12.39
N PRO A 2 10.15 5.95 -11.54
CA PRO A 2 11.47 5.62 -12.03
C PRO A 2 11.38 4.40 -12.96
N SER A 3 12.21 4.36 -14.01
CA SER A 3 12.16 3.35 -15.05
C SER A 3 12.52 1.95 -14.52
N ILE A 4 12.08 0.91 -15.23
CA ILE A 4 12.31 -0.51 -14.87
C ILE A 4 13.80 -0.82 -14.58
N ALA A 5 14.72 -0.10 -15.23
CA ALA A 5 16.16 -0.24 -15.05
C ALA A 5 16.68 0.11 -13.64
N VAL A 6 15.98 0.96 -12.87
CA VAL A 6 16.36 1.29 -11.48
C VAL A 6 15.93 0.18 -10.52
N SER A 7 14.81 -0.50 -10.82
CA SER A 7 14.26 -1.61 -10.01
C SER A 7 15.21 -2.81 -9.96
N GLU A 8 15.93 -3.07 -11.05
CA GLU A 8 16.91 -4.17 -11.12
C GLU A 8 18.21 -3.88 -10.36
N ARG A 9 18.60 -2.60 -10.23
CA ARG A 9 19.85 -2.20 -9.55
C ARG A 9 19.72 -2.13 -8.03
N ASN A 10 18.57 -1.72 -7.51
CA ASN A 10 18.32 -1.67 -6.07
C ASN A 10 16.84 -1.92 -5.78
N ARG A 11 16.46 -3.19 -5.57
CA ARG A 11 15.06 -3.58 -5.25
C ARG A 11 14.49 -2.89 -4.01
N ASN A 12 15.34 -2.38 -3.12
CA ASN A 12 14.94 -1.59 -1.96
C ASN A 12 14.48 -0.16 -2.31
N GLU A 13 14.76 0.34 -3.50
CA GLU A 13 14.29 1.64 -4.00
C GLU A 13 13.07 1.52 -4.92
N ALA A 14 12.77 0.29 -5.37
CA ALA A 14 11.61 0.02 -6.20
C ALA A 14 10.31 0.12 -5.39
N LEU A 15 9.42 1.01 -5.80
CA LEU A 15 8.09 1.19 -5.23
C LEU A 15 7.06 0.48 -6.11
N VAL A 16 6.34 -0.50 -5.57
CA VAL A 16 5.20 -1.11 -6.26
C VAL A 16 3.90 -0.57 -5.67
N VAL A 17 3.08 0.01 -6.55
CA VAL A 17 1.83 0.69 -6.19
C VAL A 17 0.71 0.07 -7.01
N SER A 18 -0.30 -0.47 -6.34
CA SER A 18 -1.56 -0.87 -6.97
C SER A 18 -2.68 0.00 -6.43
N ALA A 19 -3.53 0.56 -7.30
CA ALA A 19 -4.64 1.43 -6.89
C ALA A 19 -5.98 0.78 -7.23
N LYS A 20 -6.87 0.69 -6.23
CA LYS A 20 -8.22 0.12 -6.37
C LYS A 20 -9.26 1.07 -5.82
N ARG A 21 -10.26 1.42 -6.64
CA ARG A 21 -11.38 2.28 -6.20
C ARG A 21 -12.18 1.67 -5.04
N THR A 22 -12.40 0.36 -5.05
CA THR A 22 -13.11 -0.37 -3.97
C THR A 22 -12.42 -1.70 -3.67
N LEU A 23 -12.49 -2.15 -2.42
CA LEU A 23 -11.97 -3.43 -1.95
C LEU A 23 -13.09 -4.48 -1.89
N ARG A 24 -13.54 -4.93 -3.07
CA ARG A 24 -14.47 -6.07 -3.23
C ARG A 24 -13.72 -7.40 -3.29
N GLU A 25 -14.37 -8.53 -3.53
CA GLU A 25 -13.73 -9.87 -3.48
C GLU A 25 -12.39 -10.02 -4.22
N ARG A 26 -12.16 -9.25 -5.29
CA ARG A 26 -10.96 -9.30 -6.13
C ARG A 26 -9.70 -8.64 -5.55
N TRP A 27 -9.75 -8.04 -4.36
CA TRP A 27 -8.53 -7.49 -3.77
C TRP A 27 -7.52 -8.59 -3.38
N ARG A 28 -8.00 -9.82 -3.13
CA ARG A 28 -7.19 -10.95 -2.68
C ARG A 28 -6.18 -11.40 -3.74
N GLU A 29 -6.64 -11.54 -4.98
CA GLU A 29 -5.79 -11.90 -6.13
C GLU A 29 -4.62 -10.89 -6.28
N VAL A 30 -4.93 -9.61 -6.17
CA VAL A 30 -3.93 -8.54 -6.26
C VAL A 30 -2.96 -8.57 -5.09
N ALA A 31 -3.44 -8.80 -3.87
CA ALA A 31 -2.56 -8.94 -2.71
C ALA A 31 -1.61 -10.14 -2.87
N GLU A 32 -2.09 -11.23 -3.46
CA GLU A 32 -1.30 -12.44 -3.69
C GLU A 32 -0.24 -12.26 -4.79
N GLU A 33 -0.58 -11.61 -5.90
CA GLU A 33 0.38 -11.20 -6.93
C GLU A 33 1.48 -10.30 -6.35
N LEU A 34 1.08 -9.28 -5.58
CA LEU A 34 2.00 -8.34 -4.97
C LEU A 34 2.92 -9.02 -3.94
N PHE A 35 2.39 -9.96 -3.16
CA PHE A 35 3.17 -10.75 -2.22
C PHE A 35 4.22 -11.63 -2.91
N ASN A 36 3.87 -12.23 -4.05
CA ASN A 36 4.77 -13.09 -4.82
C ASN A 36 5.97 -12.34 -5.41
N LEU A 37 5.90 -11.01 -5.56
CA LEU A 37 7.04 -10.20 -6.00
C LEU A 37 8.19 -10.15 -4.98
N ARG A 38 7.93 -10.50 -3.71
CA ARG A 38 8.91 -10.47 -2.60
C ARG A 38 9.64 -9.14 -2.46
N LEU A 39 8.94 -8.05 -2.74
CA LEU A 39 9.48 -6.69 -2.61
C LEU A 39 9.11 -6.11 -1.24
N PRO A 40 10.03 -5.36 -0.60
CA PRO A 40 9.77 -4.79 0.74
C PRO A 40 8.82 -3.58 0.70
N ASN A 41 8.69 -2.92 -0.46
CA ASN A 41 8.00 -1.63 -0.62
C ASN A 41 6.75 -1.77 -1.49
N VAL A 42 5.77 -2.53 -0.99
CA VAL A 42 4.51 -2.82 -1.69
C VAL A 42 3.35 -2.07 -1.05
N TYR A 43 2.62 -1.32 -1.88
CA TYR A 43 1.54 -0.43 -1.44
C TYR A 43 0.26 -0.71 -2.24
N LEU A 44 -0.85 -0.85 -1.51
CA LEU A 44 -2.19 -0.92 -2.07
C LEU A 44 -2.94 0.36 -1.69
N LEU A 45 -3.26 1.19 -2.68
CA LEU A 45 -4.02 2.42 -2.51
C LEU A 45 -5.48 2.14 -2.72
N THR A 46 -6.34 2.65 -1.82
CA THR A 46 -7.78 2.56 -2.02
C THR A 46 -8.50 3.86 -1.78
N ALA A 47 -9.53 4.12 -2.59
CA ALA A 47 -10.47 5.21 -2.40
C ALA A 47 -11.75 4.74 -1.69
N ASP A 48 -11.77 3.49 -1.21
CA ASP A 48 -12.91 2.91 -0.51
C ASP A 48 -13.08 3.53 0.88
N GLU A 49 -14.30 3.97 1.21
CA GLU A 49 -14.62 4.49 2.54
C GLU A 49 -15.05 3.39 3.52
N ASN A 50 -15.39 2.21 3.00
CA ASN A 50 -15.90 1.08 3.78
C ASN A 50 -14.80 0.05 4.08
N VAL A 51 -13.57 0.51 4.31
CA VAL A 51 -12.48 -0.37 4.75
C VAL A 51 -12.81 -0.91 6.15
N SER A 52 -12.93 -2.23 6.27
CA SER A 52 -13.17 -2.91 7.54
C SER A 52 -11.85 -3.33 8.20
N PRO A 53 -11.83 -3.55 9.53
CA PRO A 53 -10.68 -4.16 10.20
C PRO A 53 -10.28 -5.50 9.59
N GLY A 54 -11.25 -6.32 9.16
CA GLY A 54 -10.98 -7.59 8.49
C GLY A 54 -10.22 -7.44 7.17
N HIS A 55 -10.48 -6.37 6.39
CA HIS A 55 -9.68 -6.05 5.21
C HIS A 55 -8.23 -5.73 5.61
N VAL A 56 -8.02 -4.92 6.65
CA VAL A 56 -6.69 -4.56 7.13
C VAL A 56 -5.92 -5.78 7.62
N ASP A 57 -6.54 -6.64 8.44
CA ASP A 57 -5.90 -7.84 8.95
C ASP A 57 -5.50 -8.79 7.81
N ALA A 58 -6.38 -8.94 6.83
CA ALA A 58 -6.15 -9.85 5.72
C ALA A 58 -5.16 -9.28 4.68
N ILE A 59 -5.05 -7.96 4.50
CA ILE A 59 -4.09 -7.33 3.58
C ILE A 59 -2.74 -7.12 4.28
N CYS A 60 -2.74 -6.33 5.35
CA CYS A 60 -1.52 -5.92 6.03
C CYS A 60 -0.94 -7.04 6.88
N GLY A 61 -1.79 -7.74 7.66
CA GLY A 61 -1.32 -8.78 8.57
C GLY A 61 -0.79 -10.01 7.84
N ARG A 62 -1.49 -10.43 6.77
CA ARG A 62 -1.13 -11.66 6.04
C ARG A 62 -0.05 -11.45 4.98
N TYR A 63 -0.13 -10.36 4.22
CA TYR A 63 0.76 -10.15 3.06
C TYR A 63 1.85 -9.09 3.32
N ASN A 64 1.86 -8.47 4.50
CA ASN A 64 2.79 -7.39 4.85
C ASN A 64 2.76 -6.23 3.83
N ILE A 65 1.58 -5.95 3.28
CA ILE A 65 1.34 -4.88 2.30
C ILE A 65 0.94 -3.62 3.06
N TYR A 66 1.48 -2.47 2.65
CA TYR A 66 1.03 -1.17 3.15
C TYR A 66 -0.31 -0.81 2.49
N LEU A 67 -1.35 -0.56 3.29
CA LEU A 67 -2.64 -0.09 2.80
C LEU A 67 -2.72 1.43 2.93
N VAL A 68 -2.96 2.13 1.83
CA VAL A 68 -3.10 3.59 1.82
C VAL A 68 -4.58 3.95 1.68
N VAL A 69 -5.10 4.69 2.66
CA VAL A 69 -6.51 5.11 2.79
C VAL A 69 -6.63 6.62 2.94
N TRP A 70 -7.86 7.12 2.93
CA TRP A 70 -8.14 8.51 3.30
C TRP A 70 -7.73 8.84 4.74
N GLU A 71 -7.27 10.07 4.96
CA GLU A 71 -6.85 10.64 6.23
C GLU A 71 -7.87 10.40 7.34
N HIS A 72 -9.12 10.77 7.11
CA HIS A 72 -10.18 10.64 8.10
C HIS A 72 -10.42 9.18 8.50
N LEU A 73 -10.28 8.21 7.57
CA LEU A 73 -10.41 6.78 7.88
C LEU A 73 -9.24 6.29 8.72
N LYS A 74 -8.01 6.69 8.35
CA LYS A 74 -6.82 6.37 9.13
C LYS A 74 -6.98 6.89 10.55
N GLU A 75 -7.40 8.13 10.73
CA GLU A 75 -7.54 8.75 12.04
C GLU A 75 -8.67 8.17 12.88
N ALA A 76 -9.82 7.85 12.24
CA ALA A 76 -11.01 7.38 12.94
C ALA A 76 -10.97 5.89 13.30
N ARG A 77 -10.35 5.05 12.47
CA ARG A 77 -10.47 3.57 12.58
C ARG A 77 -9.16 2.83 12.67
N PHE A 78 -8.06 3.40 12.14
CA PHE A 78 -6.81 2.65 11.93
C PHE A 78 -5.57 3.37 12.45
N ARG A 79 -5.73 4.31 13.40
CA ARG A 79 -4.65 5.16 13.91
C ARG A 79 -3.43 4.34 14.34
N ASP A 80 -3.68 3.28 15.09
CA ASP A 80 -2.64 2.42 15.68
C ASP A 80 -2.19 1.28 14.77
N ARG A 81 -2.68 1.23 13.52
CA ARG A 81 -2.26 0.22 12.53
C ARG A 81 -1.06 0.74 11.71
N PRO A 82 0.19 0.33 11.98
CA PRO A 82 1.39 0.93 11.38
C PRO A 82 1.50 0.71 9.86
N LEU A 83 0.95 -0.40 9.37
CA LEU A 83 0.91 -0.74 7.94
C LEU A 83 -0.25 -0.06 7.19
N VAL A 84 -1.09 0.70 7.90
CA VAL A 84 -2.12 1.54 7.28
C VAL A 84 -1.62 2.97 7.27
N LEU A 85 -1.49 3.56 6.08
CA LEU A 85 -1.03 4.92 5.88
C LEU A 85 -2.17 5.79 5.34
N SER A 86 -2.11 7.08 5.63
CA SER A 86 -2.95 8.05 4.95
C SER A 86 -2.28 8.49 3.63
N TYR A 87 -3.04 9.00 2.66
CA TYR A 87 -2.48 9.46 1.38
C TYR A 87 -1.40 10.53 1.56
N GLY A 88 -1.62 11.50 2.42
CA GLY A 88 -0.69 12.57 2.77
C GLY A 88 0.55 12.08 3.50
N ALA A 89 0.43 11.09 4.41
CA ALA A 89 1.59 10.46 5.04
C ALA A 89 2.43 9.71 3.99
N TRP A 90 1.79 8.88 3.18
CA TRP A 90 2.45 8.15 2.11
C TRP A 90 3.14 9.07 1.09
N ALA A 91 2.46 10.13 0.63
CA ALA A 91 3.02 11.06 -0.32
C ALA A 91 4.24 11.83 0.23
N ARG A 92 4.16 12.31 1.47
CA ARG A 92 5.27 13.05 2.09
C ARG A 92 6.46 12.17 2.41
N GLU A 93 6.22 10.97 2.92
CA GLU A 93 7.31 10.16 3.45
C GLU A 93 7.93 9.21 2.42
N ARG A 94 7.15 8.77 1.42
CA ARG A 94 7.59 7.74 0.47
C ARG A 94 7.78 8.31 -0.93
N LEU A 95 6.84 9.11 -1.44
CA LEU A 95 7.03 9.73 -2.76
C LEU A 95 8.12 10.80 -2.75
N ALA A 96 8.28 11.57 -1.66
CA ALA A 96 9.35 12.58 -1.59
C ALA A 96 10.76 11.97 -1.64
N ARG A 97 10.93 10.74 -1.15
CA ARG A 97 12.22 10.02 -1.20
C ARG A 97 12.58 9.50 -2.59
N LEU A 98 11.63 9.51 -3.52
CA LEU A 98 11.79 9.04 -4.90
C LEU A 98 11.98 10.19 -5.90
N ARG A 99 12.02 11.44 -5.44
CA ARG A 99 12.42 12.56 -6.31
C ARG A 99 13.94 12.59 -6.43
N PRO A 100 14.49 12.63 -7.66
CA PRO A 100 15.92 12.84 -7.89
C PRO A 100 16.35 14.26 -7.48
#